data_AF-A0A318HZ75-F1
#
_entry.id   AF-A0A318HZ75-F1
#
_cell.length_a   1.000
_cell.length_b   1.000
_cell.length_c   1.000
_cell.angle_alpha   90.00
_cell.angle_beta   90.00
_cell.angle_gamma   90.00
#
_symmetry.space_group_name_H-M   'P 1'
#
loop_
_entity.id
_entity.type
_entity.pdbx_description
1 polymer ?
#
loop_
_entity_poly.entity_id
_entity_poly.type
_entity_poly.pdbx_seq_one_letter_code
_entity_poly.pdbx_strand_id
1 'polypeptide(L)'
;MDNQLSVTGHLPQTRQQAVTLLAHSPDRYWNNINPKCIEDVFGAPEVGFGTMIREFGIERVRAMLVIWFEPFIRFYSTNGTMDAFQLADTINLVLEAYPHYSIYDLKLFFKMAKLRSFGQTYGRIDGDVILGWMREYDKMRDNKAQEISISQSNEYKAMENKKKQNAVGMFYNEYLKWKKENEAKSNK
;
A
#
# COMPACT_ATOMS: atom_id res chain seq x y z
N MET A 1 34.23 -0.54 -8.65
CA MET A 1 33.54 -1.33 -7.62
C MET A 1 32.07 -1.33 -7.98
N ASP A 2 31.73 -2.16 -8.95
CA ASP A 2 30.37 -2.30 -9.47
C ASP A 2 29.57 -3.14 -8.48
N ASN A 3 28.78 -2.48 -7.66
CA ASN A 3 27.87 -3.20 -6.79
C ASN A 3 26.75 -3.79 -7.66
N GLN A 4 26.80 -5.10 -7.80
CA GLN A 4 25.84 -5.95 -8.47
C GLN A 4 24.42 -5.69 -7.96
N LEU A 5 23.70 -4.76 -8.57
CA LEU A 5 22.24 -4.77 -8.56
C LEU A 5 21.83 -5.85 -9.55
N SER A 6 21.56 -7.02 -8.98
CA SER A 6 21.33 -8.27 -9.68
C SER A 6 20.44 -8.11 -10.91
N VAL A 7 20.95 -8.70 -11.98
CA VAL A 7 20.29 -9.15 -13.19
C VAL A 7 19.27 -10.23 -12.84
N THR A 8 18.29 -9.89 -12.02
CA THR A 8 17.15 -10.74 -11.70
C THR A 8 15.93 -9.93 -12.06
N GLY A 9 15.13 -10.37 -13.03
CA GLY A 9 13.88 -9.73 -13.45
C GLY A 9 12.77 -9.72 -12.39
N HIS A 10 13.12 -9.72 -11.12
CA HIS A 10 12.22 -9.72 -9.97
C HIS A 10 12.12 -8.30 -9.40
N LEU A 11 10.89 -7.89 -9.06
CA LEU A 11 10.61 -6.61 -8.42
C LEU A 11 11.28 -6.55 -7.03
N PRO A 12 11.66 -5.35 -6.55
CA PRO A 12 12.27 -5.20 -5.24
C PRO A 12 11.32 -5.67 -4.13
N GLN A 13 11.87 -6.36 -3.14
CA GLN A 13 11.13 -6.89 -1.99
C GLN A 13 11.37 -6.07 -0.71
N THR A 14 12.42 -5.25 -0.70
CA THR A 14 12.80 -4.45 0.47
C THR A 14 12.85 -2.98 0.13
N ARG A 15 12.68 -2.13 1.15
CA ARG A 15 12.79 -0.67 1.04
C ARG A 15 14.13 -0.25 0.42
N GLN A 16 15.24 -0.85 0.86
CA GLN A 16 16.57 -0.48 0.35
C GLN A 16 16.74 -0.80 -1.13
N GLN A 17 16.26 -1.96 -1.58
CA GLN A 17 16.28 -2.33 -3.00
C GLN A 17 15.42 -1.38 -3.83
N ALA A 18 14.23 -1.04 -3.35
CA ALA A 18 13.31 -0.12 -4.02
C ALA A 18 13.89 1.30 -4.14
N VAL A 19 14.45 1.85 -3.06
CA VAL A 19 15.17 3.15 -3.07
C VAL A 19 16.33 3.11 -4.05
N THR A 20 17.13 2.05 -4.02
CA THR A 20 18.27 1.93 -4.94
C THR A 20 17.82 1.87 -6.41
N LEU A 21 16.76 1.13 -6.71
CA LEU A 21 16.24 1.05 -8.08
C LEU A 21 15.60 2.37 -8.54
N LEU A 22 14.87 3.08 -7.67
CA LEU A 22 14.38 4.44 -7.95
C LEU A 22 15.52 5.43 -8.23
N ALA A 23 16.64 5.30 -7.50
CA ALA A 23 17.79 6.16 -7.66
C ALA A 23 18.54 5.94 -8.99
N HIS A 24 18.54 4.72 -9.55
CA HIS A 24 19.36 4.42 -10.73
C HIS A 24 18.52 4.20 -12.00
N SER A 25 17.27 3.77 -11.87
CA SER A 25 16.42 3.41 -13.01
C SER A 25 14.92 3.56 -12.67
N PRO A 26 14.45 4.78 -12.38
CA PRO A 26 13.06 5.03 -11.97
C PRO A 26 12.04 4.57 -13.03
N ASP A 27 12.30 4.81 -14.31
CA ASP A 27 11.40 4.39 -15.39
C ASP A 27 11.35 2.87 -15.56
N ARG A 28 12.49 2.19 -15.38
CA ARG A 28 12.52 0.72 -15.37
C ARG A 28 11.67 0.18 -14.24
N TYR A 29 11.77 0.76 -13.04
CA TYR A 29 10.95 0.32 -11.92
C TYR A 29 9.47 0.59 -12.18
N TRP A 30 9.14 1.83 -12.56
CA TRP A 30 7.79 2.25 -12.91
C TRP A 30 7.17 1.32 -13.93
N ASN A 31 7.86 0.97 -15.02
CA ASN A 31 7.31 0.14 -16.09
C ASN A 31 7.05 -1.32 -15.67
N ASN A 32 7.83 -1.87 -14.73
CA ASN A 32 7.70 -3.27 -14.33
C ASN A 32 6.68 -3.53 -13.21
N ILE A 33 6.27 -2.51 -12.45
CA ILE A 33 5.20 -2.68 -11.44
C ILE A 33 3.81 -2.73 -12.09
N ASN A 34 2.87 -3.49 -11.53
CA ASN A 34 1.52 -3.60 -12.08
C ASN A 34 0.46 -3.90 -11.00
N PRO A 35 0.29 -3.01 -10.00
CA PRO A 35 -0.68 -3.22 -8.94
C PRO A 35 -2.09 -3.38 -9.52
N LYS A 36 -2.84 -4.35 -8.99
CA LYS A 36 -4.20 -4.69 -9.39
C LYS A 36 -5.21 -4.20 -8.38
N CYS A 37 -4.86 -4.21 -7.10
CA CYS A 37 -5.70 -3.79 -6.00
C CYS A 37 -4.88 -3.10 -4.91
N ILE A 38 -5.55 -2.57 -3.89
CA ILE A 38 -4.93 -1.83 -2.79
C ILE A 38 -4.04 -2.76 -1.94
N GLU A 39 -4.38 -4.04 -1.85
CA GLU A 39 -3.59 -5.05 -1.15
C GLU A 39 -2.19 -5.21 -1.78
N ASP A 40 -2.07 -5.14 -3.11
CA ASP A 40 -0.77 -5.16 -3.80
C ASP A 40 0.08 -3.93 -3.42
N VAL A 41 -0.57 -2.80 -3.16
CA VAL A 41 0.10 -1.57 -2.72
C VAL A 41 0.58 -1.71 -1.29
N PHE A 42 -0.23 -2.27 -0.39
CA PHE A 42 0.17 -2.52 0.99
C PHE A 42 1.27 -3.59 1.12
N GLY A 43 1.32 -4.55 0.19
CA GLY A 43 2.39 -5.55 0.12
C GLY A 43 3.68 -5.06 -0.55
N ALA A 44 3.70 -3.85 -1.12
CA ALA A 44 4.86 -3.31 -1.79
C ALA A 44 5.91 -2.76 -0.80
N PRO A 45 7.19 -2.60 -1.22
CA PRO A 45 8.19 -1.93 -0.39
C PRO A 45 7.76 -0.51 0.01
N GLU A 46 7.86 -0.20 1.30
CA GLU A 46 7.42 1.08 1.87
C GLU A 46 8.34 2.24 1.47
N VAL A 47 8.10 2.79 0.27
CA VAL A 47 8.80 3.96 -0.26
C VAL A 47 7.77 5.00 -0.69
N GLY A 48 7.24 5.73 0.28
CA GLY A 48 6.37 6.87 0.04
C GLY A 48 7.12 8.10 -0.50
N PHE A 49 6.39 9.07 -1.05
CA PHE A 49 6.97 10.29 -1.61
C PHE A 49 7.80 11.08 -0.59
N GLY A 50 7.37 11.19 0.66
CA GLY A 50 8.14 11.83 1.73
C GLY A 50 9.46 11.11 2.01
N THR A 51 9.50 9.79 1.84
CA THR A 51 10.76 9.04 1.88
C THR A 51 11.61 9.33 0.64
N MET A 52 11.02 9.30 -0.56
CA MET A 52 11.75 9.65 -1.79
C MET A 52 12.38 11.05 -1.72
N ILE A 53 11.67 12.03 -1.16
CA ILE A 53 12.16 13.41 -1.00
C ILE A 53 13.40 13.45 -0.10
N ARG A 54 13.40 12.69 1.00
CA ARG A 54 14.56 12.60 1.91
C ARG A 54 15.77 11.93 1.25
N GLU A 55 15.54 10.89 0.45
CA GLU A 55 16.62 10.12 -0.18
C GLU A 55 17.19 10.81 -1.43
N PHE A 56 16.35 11.53 -2.19
CA PHE A 56 16.68 12.01 -3.54
C PHE A 56 16.61 13.53 -3.73
N GLY A 57 16.00 14.25 -2.78
CA GLY A 57 15.68 15.67 -2.90
C GLY A 57 14.38 15.94 -3.65
N ILE A 58 13.71 17.03 -3.29
CA ILE A 58 12.37 17.38 -3.80
C ILE A 58 12.34 17.59 -5.31
N GLU A 59 13.33 18.27 -5.88
CA GLU A 59 13.37 18.56 -7.32
C GLU A 59 13.46 17.29 -8.16
N ARG A 60 14.20 16.30 -7.67
CA ARG A 60 14.34 15.01 -8.34
C ARG A 60 13.03 14.23 -8.30
N VAL A 61 12.33 14.25 -7.17
CA VAL A 61 11.01 13.60 -7.04
C VAL A 61 9.96 14.29 -7.89
N ARG A 62 9.95 15.63 -7.94
CA ARG A 62 9.08 16.42 -8.83
C ARG A 62 9.27 16.01 -10.29
N ALA A 63 10.52 15.92 -10.75
CA ALA A 63 10.83 15.50 -12.12
C ALA A 63 10.31 14.08 -12.43
N MET A 64 10.49 13.13 -11.50
CA MET A 64 9.94 11.77 -11.66
C MET A 64 8.41 11.79 -11.79
N LEU A 65 7.72 12.55 -10.94
CA LEU A 65 6.27 12.65 -10.97
C LEU A 65 5.76 13.30 -12.28
N VAL A 66 6.41 14.36 -12.77
CA VAL A 66 6.05 14.98 -14.06
C VAL A 66 6.11 13.94 -15.19
N ILE A 67 7.20 13.17 -15.26
CA ILE A 67 7.40 12.11 -16.26
C ILE A 67 6.28 11.05 -16.21
N TRP A 68 5.81 10.69 -15.01
CA TRP A 68 4.76 9.68 -14.87
C TRP A 68 3.34 10.22 -15.08
N PHE A 69 3.08 11.47 -14.68
CA PHE A 69 1.79 12.12 -14.88
C PHE A 69 1.52 12.51 -16.33
N GLU A 70 2.54 12.91 -17.08
CA GLU A 70 2.37 13.40 -18.45
C GLU A 70 1.67 12.38 -19.38
N PRO A 71 2.09 11.09 -19.45
CA PRO A 71 1.36 10.07 -20.21
C PRO A 71 -0.04 9.77 -19.65
N PHE A 72 -0.26 9.98 -18.35
CA PHE A 72 -1.57 9.81 -17.74
C PHE A 72 -2.53 10.92 -18.19
N ILE A 73 -2.10 12.18 -18.19
CA ILE A 73 -2.90 13.33 -18.61
C ILE A 73 -3.18 13.27 -20.11
N ARG A 74 -2.15 12.99 -20.94
CA ARG A 74 -2.28 12.85 -22.40
C ARG A 74 -3.31 11.80 -22.83
N PHE A 75 -3.57 10.77 -22.00
CA PHE A 75 -4.57 9.74 -22.30
C PHE A 75 -5.99 10.29 -22.47
N TYR A 76 -6.36 11.36 -21.77
CA TYR A 76 -7.74 11.86 -21.79
C TYR A 76 -8.05 12.78 -22.98
N SER A 77 -7.02 13.25 -23.72
CA SER A 77 -7.15 14.01 -24.97
C SER A 77 -8.26 15.07 -24.94
N THR A 78 -8.31 15.90 -23.90
CA THR A 78 -9.39 16.89 -23.71
C THR A 78 -8.96 18.28 -24.16
N ASN A 79 -9.91 19.10 -24.63
CA ASN A 79 -9.65 20.51 -25.00
C ASN A 79 -9.23 21.36 -23.79
N GLY A 80 -9.59 20.95 -22.57
CA GLY A 80 -9.14 21.53 -21.30
C GLY A 80 -8.09 20.66 -20.61
N THR A 81 -7.07 20.19 -21.36
CA THR A 81 -5.93 19.48 -20.78
C THR A 81 -5.01 20.48 -20.10
N MET A 82 -4.67 20.19 -18.85
CA MET A 82 -3.72 20.93 -18.02
C MET A 82 -2.38 21.24 -18.72
N ASP A 83 -1.85 22.46 -18.54
CA ASP A 83 -0.51 22.83 -19.02
C ASP A 83 0.63 22.39 -18.07
N ALA A 84 1.88 22.62 -18.46
CA ALA A 84 3.04 22.19 -17.66
C ALA A 84 3.16 22.87 -16.29
N PHE A 85 2.72 24.13 -16.15
CA PHE A 85 2.78 24.86 -14.87
C PHE A 85 1.70 24.36 -13.92
N GLN A 86 0.48 24.21 -14.43
CA GLN A 86 -0.63 23.63 -13.67
C GLN A 86 -0.32 22.19 -13.24
N LEU A 87 0.41 21.42 -14.06
CA LEU A 87 0.88 20.09 -13.71
C LEU A 87 1.88 20.14 -12.55
N ALA A 88 2.89 21.02 -12.64
CA ALA A 88 3.86 21.18 -11.56
C ALA A 88 3.18 21.58 -10.24
N ASP A 89 2.22 22.51 -10.27
CA ASP A 89 1.46 22.93 -9.10
C ASP A 89 0.61 21.78 -8.53
N THR A 90 -0.05 21.02 -9.41
CA THR A 90 -0.82 19.85 -8.97
C THR A 90 0.08 18.81 -8.32
N ILE A 91 1.26 18.54 -8.88
CA ILE A 91 2.24 17.62 -8.29
C ILE A 91 2.69 18.10 -6.91
N ASN A 92 2.89 19.41 -6.72
CA ASN A 92 3.23 19.97 -5.40
C ASN A 92 2.12 19.70 -4.38
N LEU A 93 0.86 19.94 -4.76
CA LEU A 93 -0.30 19.66 -3.90
C LEU A 93 -0.41 18.16 -3.58
N VAL A 94 -0.14 17.28 -4.55
CA VAL A 94 -0.13 15.82 -4.33
C VAL A 94 0.96 15.40 -3.35
N LEU A 95 2.17 15.95 -3.50
CA LEU A 95 3.30 15.67 -2.61
C LEU A 95 3.03 16.13 -1.17
N GLU A 96 2.35 17.27 -1.01
CA GLU A 96 1.98 17.83 0.30
C GLU A 96 0.84 17.05 0.96
N ALA A 97 -0.22 16.73 0.21
CA ALA A 97 -1.41 16.06 0.75
C ALA A 97 -1.17 14.55 0.99
N TYR A 98 -0.36 13.89 0.16
CA TYR A 98 -0.18 12.44 0.18
C TYR A 98 1.29 12.02 0.29
N PRO A 99 2.05 12.48 1.31
CA PRO A 99 3.48 12.16 1.44
C PRO A 99 3.73 10.66 1.67
N HIS A 100 2.72 9.93 2.13
CA HIS A 100 2.77 8.50 2.40
C HIS A 100 2.50 7.62 1.16
N TYR A 101 2.03 8.21 0.05
CA TYR A 101 1.80 7.46 -1.19
C TYR A 101 3.09 7.04 -1.85
N SER A 102 3.08 5.84 -2.41
CA SER A 102 4.19 5.25 -3.16
C SER A 102 3.96 5.34 -4.67
N ILE A 103 4.96 4.91 -5.44
CA ILE A 103 4.78 4.73 -6.90
C ILE A 103 3.72 3.66 -7.24
N TYR A 104 3.43 2.72 -6.32
CA TYR A 104 2.40 1.71 -6.50
C TYR A 104 1.01 2.34 -6.34
N ASP A 105 0.83 3.21 -5.34
CA ASP A 105 -0.39 4.00 -5.19
C ASP A 105 -0.66 4.80 -6.45
N LEU A 106 0.35 5.54 -6.93
CA LEU A 106 0.20 6.38 -8.11
C LEU A 106 -0.16 5.56 -9.36
N LYS A 107 0.48 4.40 -9.56
CA LYS A 107 0.21 3.56 -10.73
C LYS A 107 -1.16 2.90 -10.66
N LEU A 108 -1.61 2.47 -9.48
CA LEU A 108 -2.96 1.94 -9.27
C LEU A 108 -4.01 3.03 -9.49
N PHE A 109 -3.80 4.21 -8.89
CA PHE A 109 -4.64 5.38 -9.08
C PHE A 109 -4.82 5.72 -10.56
N PHE A 110 -3.73 5.81 -11.34
CA PHE A 110 -3.81 6.08 -12.78
C PHE A 110 -4.62 5.02 -13.52
N LYS A 111 -4.46 3.75 -13.17
CA LYS A 111 -5.21 2.65 -13.79
C LYS A 111 -6.71 2.75 -13.47
N MET A 112 -7.07 2.98 -12.22
CA MET A 112 -8.47 3.14 -11.79
C MET A 112 -9.12 4.36 -12.44
N ALA A 113 -8.41 5.48 -12.48
CA ALA A 113 -8.86 6.69 -13.16
C ALA A 113 -9.11 6.43 -14.66
N LYS A 114 -8.19 5.72 -15.35
CA LYS A 114 -8.36 5.37 -16.78
C LYS A 114 -9.53 4.41 -17.02
N LEU A 115 -9.85 3.57 -16.03
CA LEU A 115 -11.04 2.71 -16.01
C LEU A 115 -12.33 3.43 -15.58
N ARG A 116 -12.28 4.76 -15.37
CA ARG A 116 -13.40 5.61 -14.95
C ARG A 116 -13.99 5.24 -13.58
N SER A 117 -13.18 4.68 -12.68
CA SER A 117 -13.61 4.30 -11.33
C SER A 117 -14.00 5.50 -10.45
N PHE A 118 -13.58 6.72 -10.82
CA PHE A 118 -13.83 7.95 -10.05
C PHE A 118 -14.82 8.92 -10.74
N GLY A 119 -15.49 8.46 -11.81
CA GLY A 119 -16.45 9.27 -12.57
C GLY A 119 -15.95 9.72 -13.95
N GLN A 120 -16.73 10.58 -14.60
CA GLN A 120 -16.45 11.11 -15.94
C GLN A 120 -15.63 12.40 -15.85
N THR A 121 -14.83 12.67 -16.89
CA THR A 121 -14.01 13.89 -16.99
C THR A 121 -14.77 15.10 -17.55
N TYR A 122 -15.94 14.88 -18.17
CA TYR A 122 -16.74 15.92 -18.82
C TYR A 122 -15.94 16.86 -19.73
N GLY A 123 -14.93 16.32 -20.43
CA GLY A 123 -14.08 17.08 -21.35
C GLY A 123 -13.02 17.96 -20.68
N ARG A 124 -12.69 17.72 -19.39
CA ARG A 124 -11.68 18.47 -18.62
C ARG A 124 -10.85 17.54 -17.75
N ILE A 125 -9.52 17.74 -17.77
CA ILE A 125 -8.59 17.11 -16.82
C ILE A 125 -7.68 18.21 -16.31
N ASP A 126 -8.02 18.73 -15.13
CA ASP A 126 -7.28 19.75 -14.42
C ASP A 126 -6.95 19.27 -12.98
N GLY A 127 -6.38 20.16 -12.17
CA GLY A 127 -5.84 19.82 -10.85
C GLY A 127 -6.96 19.48 -9.87
N ASP A 128 -8.09 20.18 -9.96
CA ASP A 128 -9.25 19.93 -9.11
C ASP A 128 -9.84 18.53 -9.38
N VAL A 129 -9.95 18.14 -10.65
CA VAL A 129 -10.41 16.78 -11.02
C VAL A 129 -9.44 15.71 -10.47
N ILE A 130 -8.13 15.88 -10.68
CA ILE A 130 -7.12 14.91 -10.21
C ILE A 130 -7.15 14.80 -8.69
N LEU A 131 -7.14 15.93 -7.97
CA LEU A 131 -7.18 15.94 -6.51
C LEU A 131 -8.50 15.38 -5.97
N GLY A 132 -9.62 15.65 -6.65
CA GLY A 132 -10.91 15.03 -6.35
C GLY A 132 -10.87 13.51 -6.43
N TRP A 133 -10.30 12.97 -7.51
CA TRP A 133 -10.14 11.53 -7.66
C TRP A 133 -9.16 10.94 -6.65
N MET A 134 -8.09 11.66 -6.30
CA MET A 134 -7.16 11.20 -5.25
C MET A 134 -7.82 11.12 -3.89
N ARG A 135 -8.74 12.05 -3.55
CA ARG A 135 -9.56 11.95 -2.32
C ARG A 135 -10.45 10.71 -2.32
N GLU A 136 -11.05 10.35 -3.46
CA GLU A 136 -11.83 9.12 -3.55
C GLU A 136 -10.96 7.86 -3.45
N TYR A 137 -9.79 7.86 -4.09
CA TYR A 137 -8.81 6.78 -3.93
C TYR A 137 -8.36 6.62 -2.48
N ASP A 138 -8.11 7.73 -1.76
CA ASP A 138 -7.71 7.73 -0.36
C ASP A 138 -8.78 7.09 0.54
N LYS A 139 -10.05 7.45 0.35
CA LYS A 139 -11.17 6.79 1.04
C LYS A 139 -11.20 5.28 0.81
N MET A 140 -10.97 4.84 -0.43
CA MET A 140 -10.93 3.41 -0.75
C MET A 140 -9.75 2.71 -0.06
N ARG A 141 -8.59 3.37 -0.03
CA ARG A 141 -7.38 2.91 0.67
C ARG A 141 -7.62 2.75 2.17
N ASP A 142 -8.21 3.76 2.81
CA ASP A 142 -8.53 3.76 4.23
C ASP A 142 -9.54 2.67 4.59
N ASN A 143 -10.62 2.55 3.83
CA ASN A 143 -11.62 1.49 4.04
C ASN A 143 -10.96 0.11 3.96
N LYS A 144 -10.07 -0.11 2.98
CA LYS A 144 -9.36 -1.39 2.85
C LYS A 144 -8.40 -1.64 4.02
N ALA A 145 -7.67 -0.62 4.47
CA ALA A 145 -6.80 -0.73 5.64
C ALA A 145 -7.60 -1.10 6.91
N GLN A 146 -8.77 -0.48 7.10
CA GLN A 146 -9.70 -0.79 8.19
C GLN A 146 -10.21 -2.23 8.10
N GLU A 147 -10.66 -2.68 6.93
CA GLU A 147 -11.10 -4.06 6.69
C GLU A 147 -10.03 -5.08 7.09
N ILE A 148 -8.79 -4.87 6.63
CA ILE A 148 -7.65 -5.75 6.94
C ILE A 148 -7.37 -5.76 8.45
N SER A 149 -7.33 -4.60 9.08
CA SER A 149 -7.10 -4.49 10.53
C SER A 149 -8.19 -5.19 11.34
N ILE A 150 -9.46 -5.06 10.94
CA ILE A 150 -10.59 -5.73 11.59
C ILE A 150 -10.49 -7.24 11.40
N SER A 151 -10.19 -7.71 10.18
CA SER A 151 -10.03 -9.15 9.89
C SER A 151 -8.92 -9.76 10.75
N GLN A 152 -7.75 -9.13 10.78
CA GLN A 152 -6.62 -9.59 11.60
C GLN A 152 -7.00 -9.63 13.09
N SER A 153 -7.65 -8.58 13.61
CA SER A 153 -8.11 -8.54 15.00
C SER A 153 -9.06 -9.70 15.33
N ASN A 154 -10.00 -10.00 14.44
CA ASN A 154 -10.94 -11.10 14.60
C ASN A 154 -10.25 -12.46 14.56
N GLU A 155 -9.26 -12.64 13.66
CA GLU A 155 -8.45 -13.84 13.58
C GLU A 155 -7.66 -14.07 14.88
N TYR A 156 -7.01 -13.03 15.42
CA TYR A 156 -6.32 -13.14 16.71
C TYR A 156 -7.25 -13.55 17.84
N LYS A 157 -8.44 -12.94 17.95
CA LYS A 157 -9.45 -13.32 18.96
C LYS A 157 -9.93 -14.77 18.78
N ALA A 158 -10.14 -15.20 17.54
CA ALA A 158 -10.53 -16.58 17.23
C ALA A 158 -9.44 -17.59 17.61
N MET A 159 -8.17 -17.27 17.31
CA MET A 159 -7.03 -18.11 17.71
C MET A 159 -6.89 -18.18 19.24
N GLU A 160 -7.07 -17.07 19.95
CA GLU A 160 -7.04 -17.04 21.41
C GLU A 160 -8.17 -17.89 22.02
N ASN A 161 -9.38 -17.78 21.48
CA ASN A 161 -10.51 -18.60 21.91
C ASN A 161 -10.28 -20.09 21.66
N LYS A 162 -9.71 -20.46 20.50
CA LYS A 162 -9.32 -21.85 20.21
C LYS A 162 -8.24 -22.36 21.18
N LYS A 163 -7.25 -21.53 21.53
CA LYS A 163 -6.24 -21.87 22.55
C LYS A 163 -6.87 -22.09 23.92
N LYS A 164 -7.84 -21.25 24.32
CA LYS A 164 -8.59 -21.42 25.58
C LYS A 164 -9.44 -22.68 25.59
N GLN A 165 -10.08 -23.03 24.48
CA GLN A 165 -10.87 -24.26 24.35
C GLN A 165 -10.00 -25.53 24.33
N ASN A 166 -8.83 -25.47 23.70
CA ASN A 166 -7.88 -26.59 23.63
C ASN A 166 -6.96 -26.70 24.85
N ALA A 167 -6.94 -25.71 25.74
CA ALA A 167 -6.29 -25.80 27.03
C ALA A 167 -7.12 -26.73 27.93
N VAL A 168 -6.89 -28.03 27.81
CA VAL A 168 -7.43 -29.05 28.72
C VAL A 168 -6.75 -28.86 30.08
N GLY A 169 -7.26 -27.91 30.86
CA GLY A 169 -6.96 -27.73 32.28
C GLY A 169 -8.12 -28.29 33.09
N MET A 170 -7.81 -29.17 34.04
CA MET A 170 -8.78 -29.62 35.04
C MET A 170 -8.93 -28.53 36.11
N PHE A 171 -10.15 -28.12 36.46
CA PHE A 171 -10.36 -27.16 37.55
C PHE A 171 -9.88 -27.76 38.88
N TYR A 172 -9.44 -26.93 39.83
CA TYR A 172 -8.85 -27.41 41.10
C TYR A 172 -9.78 -28.34 41.90
N ASN A 173 -11.09 -28.08 41.87
CA ASN A 173 -12.11 -28.92 42.48
C ASN A 173 -12.24 -30.31 41.79
N GLU A 174 -12.10 -30.37 40.47
CA GLU A 174 -12.08 -31.61 39.69
C GLU A 174 -10.80 -32.41 39.98
N TYR A 175 -9.65 -31.73 40.14
CA TYR A 175 -8.40 -32.35 40.56
C TYR A 175 -8.51 -33.01 41.94
N LEU A 176 -9.14 -32.34 42.91
CA LEU A 176 -9.35 -32.91 44.25
C LEU A 176 -10.22 -34.17 44.22
N LYS A 177 -11.23 -34.23 43.35
CA LYS A 177 -12.06 -35.43 43.15
C LYS A 177 -11.25 -36.56 42.52
N TRP A 178 -10.55 -36.28 41.41
CA TRP A 178 -9.67 -37.24 40.75
C TRP A 178 -8.64 -37.81 41.72
N LYS A 179 -8.00 -36.98 42.54
CA LYS A 179 -6.99 -37.42 43.51
C LYS A 179 -7.59 -38.40 44.53
N LYS A 180 -8.73 -38.06 45.13
CA LYS A 180 -9.43 -38.95 46.08
C LYS A 180 -9.83 -40.28 45.46
N GLU A 181 -10.32 -40.25 44.22
CA GLU A 181 -10.76 -41.45 43.49
C GLU A 181 -9.60 -42.38 43.11
N ASN A 182 -8.40 -41.84 42.85
CA ASN A 182 -7.22 -42.66 42.53
C ASN A 182 -6.48 -43.15 43.78
N GLU A 183 -6.41 -42.36 44.86
CA GLU A 183 -5.90 -42.81 46.16
C GLU A 183 -6.76 -43.96 46.74
N ALA A 184 -8.08 -43.90 46.55
CA ALA A 184 -8.99 -44.97 46.98
C ALA A 184 -8.84 -46.28 46.16
N LYS A 185 -8.36 -46.20 44.91
CA LYS A 185 -8.11 -47.38 44.05
C LYS A 185 -6.76 -48.03 44.31
N SER A 186 -5.78 -47.30 44.85
CA SER A 186 -4.45 -47.84 45.16
C SER A 186 -4.37 -48.59 46.50
N ASN A 187 -5.40 -48.48 47.34
CA ASN A 187 -5.48 -49.11 48.67
C ASN A 187 -6.42 -50.33 48.70
N LYS A 188 -6.67 -50.96 47.55
CA LYS A 188 -7.53 -52.14 47.41
C LYS A 188 -6.79 -53.22 46.63
#